data_AF-A0A3N5KEM8-F1
#
_entry.id   AF-A0A3N5KEM8-F1
#
_cell.length_a   1.000
_cell.length_b   1.000
_cell.length_c   1.000
_cell.angle_alpha   90.00
_cell.angle_beta   90.00
_cell.angle_gamma   90.00
#
_symmetry.space_group_name_H-M   'P 1'
#
loop_
_entity.id
_entity.type
_entity.pdbx_description
1 polymer ?
#
loop_
_entity_poly.entity_id
_entity_poly.type
_entity_poly.pdbx_seq_one_letter_code
_entity_poly.pdbx_strand_id
1 'polypeptide(L)'
;IASMQISETVSIRARQPKEAPNLNWGMALPPVPKAGDKSVTNLGGWLYVVPKLAKNKAEAWQAIEWINSPEKDFELCAKYKASPRYKANWDKEPFKSDPYNQGLKQLYPHGVKLPINLGFNGVMDAMGGAIQKVWHGEAKVDAALAEAEKLANQSLAEAAK
;
A
#
# COMPACT_ATOMS: atom_id res chain seq x y z
N ILE A 1 24.33 1.62 -8.03
CA ILE A 1 23.07 0.83 -7.99
C ILE A 1 22.70 0.69 -6.52
N ALA A 2 21.47 1.06 -6.14
CA ALA A 2 21.01 0.83 -4.77
C ALA A 2 20.84 -0.68 -4.55
N SER A 3 21.39 -1.21 -3.45
CA SER A 3 21.23 -2.63 -3.08
C SER A 3 19.83 -2.95 -2.56
N MET A 4 19.06 -1.93 -2.19
CA MET A 4 17.70 -2.04 -1.67
C MET A 4 16.84 -0.89 -2.18
N GLN A 5 15.55 -1.16 -2.40
CA GLN A 5 14.54 -0.17 -2.73
C GLN A 5 13.29 -0.43 -1.89
N ILE A 6 12.75 0.61 -1.27
CA ILE A 6 11.41 0.59 -0.68
C ILE A 6 10.42 0.89 -1.82
N SER A 7 9.47 -0.02 -2.06
CA SER A 7 8.51 0.12 -3.15
C SER A 7 7.16 -0.49 -2.79
N GLU A 8 6.16 -0.14 -3.59
CA GLU A 8 4.85 -0.79 -3.57
C GLU A 8 4.96 -2.24 -4.06
N THR A 9 4.16 -3.12 -3.48
CA THR A 9 4.32 -4.58 -3.54
C THR A 9 4.09 -5.19 -4.93
N VAL A 10 3.24 -4.58 -5.77
CA VAL A 10 2.93 -5.07 -7.11
C VAL A 10 3.91 -4.48 -8.14
N SER A 11 4.20 -3.20 -8.03
CA SER A 11 5.03 -2.45 -8.98
C SER A 11 6.43 -3.03 -9.14
N ILE A 12 7.10 -3.41 -8.04
CA ILE A 12 8.48 -3.93 -8.14
C ILE A 12 8.53 -5.26 -8.90
N ARG A 13 7.53 -6.15 -8.74
CA ARG A 13 7.45 -7.41 -9.49
C ARG A 13 7.24 -7.21 -10.99
N ALA A 14 6.57 -6.13 -11.38
CA ALA A 14 6.32 -5.79 -12.77
C ALA A 14 7.50 -5.05 -13.42
N ARG A 15 8.20 -4.21 -12.64
CA ARG A 15 9.29 -3.35 -13.12
C ARG A 15 10.65 -4.06 -13.14
N GLN A 16 11.01 -4.74 -12.06
CA GLN A 16 12.36 -5.30 -11.90
C GLN A 16 12.79 -6.17 -13.11
N PRO A 17 11.97 -7.12 -13.62
CA PRO A 17 12.41 -7.99 -14.71
C PRO A 17 12.66 -7.23 -16.03
N LYS A 18 12.10 -6.03 -16.18
CA LYS A 18 12.28 -5.16 -17.36
C LYS A 18 13.47 -4.22 -17.18
N GLU A 19 13.60 -3.64 -15.99
CA GLU A 19 14.63 -2.65 -15.66
C GLU A 19 16.00 -3.30 -15.43
N ALA A 20 16.05 -4.54 -14.91
CA ALA A 20 17.29 -5.26 -14.61
C ALA A 20 17.09 -6.78 -14.73
N PRO A 21 16.93 -7.34 -15.94
CA PRO A 21 16.52 -8.75 -16.17
C PRO A 21 17.47 -9.79 -15.57
N ASN A 22 18.75 -9.46 -15.44
CA ASN A 22 19.78 -10.38 -14.92
C ASN A 22 20.08 -10.15 -13.43
N LEU A 23 19.40 -9.21 -12.77
CA LEU A 23 19.61 -8.96 -11.34
C LEU A 23 18.93 -10.08 -10.54
N ASN A 24 19.70 -10.74 -9.70
CA ASN A 24 19.16 -11.61 -8.67
C ASN A 24 18.56 -10.74 -7.55
N TRP A 25 17.25 -10.80 -7.38
CA TRP A 25 16.50 -9.93 -6.48
C TRP A 25 15.50 -10.73 -5.64
N GLY A 26 15.07 -10.12 -4.53
CA GLY A 26 14.05 -10.68 -3.67
C GLY A 26 13.34 -9.60 -2.88
N MET A 27 12.50 -10.03 -1.94
CA MET A 27 11.84 -9.17 -0.96
C MET A 27 12.40 -9.46 0.43
N ALA A 28 12.55 -8.40 1.22
CA ALA A 28 12.62 -8.47 2.66
C ALA A 28 11.49 -7.65 3.27
N LEU A 29 11.07 -8.00 4.49
CA LEU A 29 10.15 -7.16 5.26
C LEU A 29 10.83 -5.84 5.64
N PRO A 30 10.08 -4.73 5.79
CA PRO A 30 10.63 -3.50 6.34
C PRO A 30 11.43 -3.74 7.64
N PRO A 31 12.59 -3.10 7.82
CA PRO A 31 13.40 -3.29 9.01
C PRO A 31 12.63 -2.80 10.24
N VAL A 32 12.99 -3.36 11.39
CA VAL A 32 12.37 -3.01 12.67
C VAL A 32 13.36 -2.27 13.57
N PRO A 33 12.89 -1.37 14.47
CA PRO A 33 13.79 -0.61 15.34
C PRO A 33 14.61 -1.47 16.30
N LYS A 34 14.03 -2.54 16.84
CA LYS A 34 14.68 -3.47 17.77
C LYS A 34 14.42 -4.93 17.40
N ALA A 35 15.37 -5.80 17.73
CA ALA A 35 15.19 -7.24 17.51
C ALA A 35 13.96 -7.76 18.29
N GLY A 36 13.09 -8.51 17.60
CA GLY A 36 11.83 -9.01 18.15
C GLY A 36 10.61 -8.13 17.88
N ASP A 37 10.81 -6.89 17.41
CA ASP A 37 9.71 -6.04 16.96
C ASP A 37 9.07 -6.61 15.68
N LYS A 38 7.80 -6.24 15.45
CA LYS A 38 7.07 -6.62 14.24
C LYS A 38 7.29 -5.59 13.14
N SER A 39 7.53 -6.08 11.93
CA SER A 39 7.54 -5.21 10.76
C SER A 39 6.13 -4.68 10.49
N VAL A 40 6.01 -3.37 10.32
CA VAL A 40 4.74 -2.68 10.08
C VAL A 40 4.89 -1.82 8.82
N THR A 41 3.85 -1.81 8.00
CA THR A 41 3.77 -0.97 6.81
C THR A 41 2.35 -0.43 6.62
N ASN A 42 2.20 0.56 5.75
CA ASN A 42 0.89 0.96 5.27
C ASN A 42 0.30 -0.15 4.39
N LEU A 43 -0.92 -0.56 4.72
CA LEU A 43 -1.69 -1.53 3.95
C LEU A 43 -2.81 -0.82 3.20
N GLY A 44 -2.57 -0.63 1.90
CA GLY A 44 -3.58 -0.22 0.94
C GLY A 44 -4.27 -1.42 0.30
N GLY A 45 -5.40 -1.16 -0.36
CA GLY A 45 -6.10 -2.15 -1.17
C GLY A 45 -6.77 -1.47 -2.36
N TRP A 46 -6.89 -2.19 -3.46
CA TRP A 46 -7.71 -1.77 -4.59
C TRP A 46 -9.17 -2.03 -4.27
N LEU A 47 -10.02 -1.04 -4.51
CA LEU A 47 -11.44 -1.08 -4.17
C LEU A 47 -12.28 -0.88 -5.43
N TYR A 48 -13.35 -1.65 -5.54
CA TYR A 48 -14.40 -1.41 -6.51
C TYR A 48 -15.54 -0.65 -5.84
N VAL A 49 -16.10 0.34 -6.53
CA VAL A 49 -17.20 1.17 -6.02
C VAL A 49 -18.29 1.32 -7.08
N VAL A 50 -19.55 1.36 -6.64
CA VAL A 50 -20.67 1.76 -7.50
C VAL A 50 -20.96 3.24 -7.24
N PRO A 51 -20.76 4.12 -8.24
CA PRO A 51 -21.09 5.53 -8.06
C PRO A 51 -22.58 5.73 -7.74
N LYS A 52 -22.89 6.66 -6.83
CA LYS A 52 -24.29 6.96 -6.45
C LYS A 52 -25.16 7.38 -7.64
N LEU A 53 -24.56 7.99 -8.66
CA LEU A 53 -25.26 8.45 -9.87
C LEU A 53 -25.31 7.39 -10.99
N ALA A 54 -24.77 6.19 -10.77
CA ALA A 54 -24.85 5.12 -11.77
C ALA A 54 -26.30 4.75 -12.08
N LYS A 55 -26.60 4.51 -13.37
CA LYS A 55 -27.93 4.10 -13.84
C LYS A 55 -28.21 2.62 -13.53
N ASN A 56 -27.20 1.77 -13.73
CA ASN A 56 -27.31 0.30 -13.60
C ASN A 56 -26.65 -0.19 -12.29
N LYS A 57 -27.16 0.28 -11.14
CA LYS A 57 -26.51 0.02 -9.84
C LYS A 57 -26.53 -1.45 -9.45
N ALA A 58 -27.64 -2.14 -9.74
CA ALA A 58 -27.82 -3.55 -9.37
C ALA A 58 -26.86 -4.43 -10.16
N GLU A 59 -26.77 -4.22 -11.47
CA GLU A 59 -25.88 -4.96 -12.36
C GLU A 59 -24.41 -4.65 -12.07
N ALA A 60 -24.09 -3.39 -11.75
CA ALA A 60 -22.75 -3.01 -11.31
C ALA A 60 -22.38 -3.72 -10.00
N TRP A 61 -23.31 -3.83 -9.05
CA TRP A 61 -23.09 -4.57 -7.81
C TRP A 61 -22.88 -6.07 -8.08
N GLN A 62 -23.69 -6.69 -8.93
CA GLN A 62 -23.51 -8.09 -9.32
C GLN A 62 -22.15 -8.35 -9.98
N ALA A 63 -21.69 -7.43 -10.83
CA ALA A 63 -20.36 -7.52 -11.43
C ALA A 63 -19.24 -7.41 -10.38
N ILE A 64 -19.42 -6.52 -9.38
CA ILE A 64 -18.51 -6.43 -8.23
C ILE A 64 -18.53 -7.73 -7.42
N GLU A 65 -19.69 -8.31 -7.11
CA GLU A 65 -19.75 -9.59 -6.40
C GLU A 65 -19.03 -10.71 -7.18
N TRP A 66 -19.27 -10.79 -8.48
CA TRP A 66 -18.64 -11.79 -9.34
C TRP A 66 -17.11 -11.63 -9.39
N ILE A 67 -16.61 -10.43 -9.69
CA ILE A 67 -15.15 -10.18 -9.79
C ILE A 67 -14.44 -10.38 -8.45
N ASN A 68 -15.18 -10.19 -7.35
CA ASN A 68 -14.68 -10.38 -5.99
C ASN A 68 -14.96 -11.77 -5.42
N SER A 69 -15.49 -12.72 -6.20
CA SER A 69 -15.63 -14.11 -5.75
C SER A 69 -14.24 -14.73 -5.47
N PRO A 70 -14.13 -15.73 -4.58
CA PRO A 70 -12.84 -16.39 -4.30
C PRO A 70 -12.16 -16.96 -5.55
N GLU A 71 -12.93 -17.45 -6.52
CA GLU A 71 -12.42 -17.96 -7.79
C GLU A 71 -11.82 -16.84 -8.65
N LYS A 72 -12.56 -15.73 -8.84
CA LYS A 72 -12.08 -14.60 -9.65
C LYS A 72 -10.94 -13.83 -8.99
N ASP A 73 -10.96 -13.71 -7.66
CA ASP A 73 -9.81 -13.18 -6.89
C ASP A 73 -8.54 -13.99 -7.18
N PHE A 74 -8.62 -15.33 -7.16
CA PHE A 74 -7.47 -16.19 -7.48
C PHE A 74 -7.02 -16.01 -8.93
N GLU A 75 -7.94 -16.10 -9.89
CA GLU A 75 -7.64 -15.99 -11.32
C GLU A 75 -6.94 -14.67 -11.65
N LEU A 76 -7.50 -13.56 -11.19
CA LEU A 76 -6.97 -12.22 -11.44
C LEU A 76 -5.64 -12.01 -10.74
N CYS A 77 -5.51 -12.41 -9.47
CA CYS A 77 -4.26 -12.25 -8.74
C CYS A 77 -3.13 -13.07 -9.38
N ALA A 78 -3.42 -14.30 -9.82
CA ALA A 78 -2.41 -15.15 -10.44
C ALA A 78 -1.98 -14.58 -11.79
N LYS A 79 -2.95 -14.12 -12.60
CA LYS A 79 -2.69 -13.51 -13.92
C LYS A 79 -1.90 -12.22 -13.83
N TYR A 80 -2.27 -11.32 -12.92
CA TYR A 80 -1.70 -9.97 -12.82
C TYR A 80 -0.61 -9.85 -11.75
N LYS A 81 -0.20 -10.97 -11.13
CA LYS A 81 0.78 -11.01 -10.04
C LYS A 81 0.42 -10.08 -8.87
N ALA A 82 -0.88 -9.95 -8.62
CA ALA A 82 -1.42 -9.20 -7.47
C ALA A 82 -1.54 -10.11 -6.25
N SER A 83 -1.94 -9.54 -5.10
CA SER A 83 -2.08 -10.27 -3.85
C SER A 83 -3.53 -10.69 -3.59
N PRO A 84 -3.77 -11.98 -3.29
CA PRO A 84 -5.12 -12.47 -2.99
C PRO A 84 -5.72 -11.86 -1.73
N ARG A 85 -7.03 -11.64 -1.75
CA ARG A 85 -7.79 -11.21 -0.57
C ARG A 85 -8.18 -12.38 0.33
N TYR A 86 -8.58 -13.49 -0.26
CA TYR A 86 -9.09 -14.63 0.48
C TYR A 86 -7.95 -15.50 1.00
N LYS A 87 -7.97 -15.82 2.30
CA LYS A 87 -6.97 -16.69 2.94
C LYS A 87 -6.75 -18.00 2.18
N ALA A 88 -7.83 -18.64 1.75
CA ALA A 88 -7.78 -19.90 0.97
C ALA A 88 -7.00 -19.79 -0.34
N ASN A 89 -6.91 -18.61 -0.96
CA ASN A 89 -6.16 -18.42 -2.19
C ASN A 89 -4.64 -18.35 -1.96
N TRP A 90 -4.20 -18.01 -0.74
CA TRP A 90 -2.78 -18.03 -0.36
C TRP A 90 -2.19 -19.44 -0.23
N ASP A 91 -3.03 -20.46 -0.19
CA ASP A 91 -2.61 -21.86 -0.09
C ASP A 91 -2.61 -22.57 -1.47
N LYS A 92 -2.88 -21.82 -2.54
CA LYS A 92 -2.83 -22.26 -3.94
C LYS A 92 -1.54 -21.77 -4.60
N GLU A 93 -1.08 -22.47 -5.64
CA GLU A 93 0.03 -21.99 -6.46
C GLU A 93 -0.40 -20.81 -7.36
N PRO A 94 0.49 -19.82 -7.64
CA PRO A 94 1.88 -19.72 -7.17
C PRO A 94 2.03 -19.09 -5.77
N PHE A 95 0.94 -18.66 -5.13
CA PHE A 95 0.99 -17.92 -3.86
C PHE A 95 1.63 -18.70 -2.73
N LYS A 96 1.38 -20.02 -2.68
CA LYS A 96 1.90 -20.94 -1.67
C LYS A 96 3.42 -21.07 -1.71
N SER A 97 4.02 -21.23 -2.89
CA SER A 97 5.46 -21.55 -3.00
C SER A 97 6.35 -20.35 -3.30
N ASP A 98 5.83 -19.28 -3.91
CA ASP A 98 6.62 -18.13 -4.31
C ASP A 98 7.12 -17.33 -3.07
N PRO A 99 8.44 -17.18 -2.87
CA PRO A 99 8.98 -16.54 -1.67
C PRO A 99 8.54 -15.08 -1.49
N TYR A 100 8.31 -14.36 -2.59
CA TYR A 100 7.83 -12.98 -2.54
C TYR A 100 6.40 -12.94 -2.01
N ASN A 101 5.53 -13.82 -2.50
CA ASN A 101 4.18 -13.98 -2.00
C ASN A 101 4.16 -14.42 -0.52
N GLN A 102 5.06 -15.30 -0.10
CA GLN A 102 5.17 -15.69 1.32
C GLN A 102 5.62 -14.53 2.20
N GLY A 103 6.54 -13.68 1.73
CA GLY A 103 6.89 -12.42 2.41
C GLY A 103 5.68 -11.50 2.58
N LEU A 104 4.87 -11.33 1.54
CA LEU A 104 3.61 -10.56 1.64
C LEU A 104 2.63 -11.16 2.65
N LYS A 105 2.45 -12.49 2.64
CA LYS A 105 1.57 -13.21 3.58
C LYS A 105 1.98 -12.98 5.03
N GLN A 106 3.29 -12.88 5.31
CA GLN A 106 3.83 -12.56 6.64
C GLN A 106 3.59 -11.09 7.03
N LEU A 107 3.64 -10.17 6.07
CA LEU A 107 3.48 -8.73 6.32
C LEU A 107 2.03 -8.31 6.60
N TYR A 108 1.06 -8.91 5.89
CA TYR A 108 -0.33 -8.43 5.91
C TYR A 108 -1.01 -8.40 7.28
N PRO A 109 -0.81 -9.36 8.20
CA PRO A 109 -1.38 -9.29 9.55
C PRO A 109 -0.92 -8.08 10.37
N HIS A 110 0.14 -7.39 9.95
CA HIS A 110 0.73 -6.24 10.64
C HIS A 110 0.57 -4.94 9.86
N GLY A 111 -0.07 -4.99 8.69
CA GLY A 111 -0.36 -3.82 7.89
C GLY A 111 -1.36 -2.88 8.57
N VAL A 112 -1.09 -1.58 8.50
CA VAL A 112 -1.96 -0.54 9.07
C VAL A 112 -2.62 0.23 7.92
N LYS A 113 -3.94 0.34 7.95
CA LYS A 113 -4.65 1.16 6.97
C LYS A 113 -4.36 2.64 7.20
N LEU A 114 -4.27 3.40 6.12
CA LEU A 114 -4.23 4.86 6.21
C LEU A 114 -5.56 5.38 6.81
N PRO A 115 -5.53 6.49 7.56
CA PRO A 115 -6.74 7.17 8.02
C PRO A 115 -7.69 7.49 6.87
N ILE A 116 -8.99 7.20 7.06
CA ILE A 116 -10.03 7.54 6.09
C ILE A 116 -10.60 8.91 6.50
N ASN A 117 -10.02 9.97 5.95
CA ASN A 117 -10.43 11.35 6.23
C ASN A 117 -10.31 12.21 4.96
N LEU A 118 -11.27 13.12 4.72
CA LEU A 118 -11.30 13.97 3.53
C LEU A 118 -10.09 14.94 3.45
N GLY A 119 -9.54 15.37 4.58
CA GLY A 119 -8.34 16.20 4.68
C GLY A 119 -7.03 15.40 4.70
N PHE A 120 -7.07 14.07 4.55
CA PHE A 120 -5.88 13.23 4.71
C PHE A 120 -4.76 13.56 3.71
N ASN A 121 -5.09 14.01 2.49
CA ASN A 121 -4.08 14.43 1.52
C ASN A 121 -3.23 15.60 2.05
N GLY A 122 -3.85 16.60 2.68
CA GLY A 122 -3.09 17.72 3.26
C GLY A 122 -2.22 17.30 4.45
N VAL A 123 -2.63 16.27 5.21
CA VAL A 123 -1.77 15.65 6.24
C VAL A 123 -0.52 15.03 5.61
N MET A 124 -0.69 14.29 4.51
CA MET A 124 0.41 13.65 3.78
C MET A 124 1.37 14.69 3.16
N ASP A 125 0.82 15.75 2.57
CA ASP A 125 1.61 16.83 1.97
C ASP A 125 2.42 17.59 3.03
N ALA A 126 1.78 17.93 4.16
CA ALA A 126 2.45 18.62 5.26
C ALA A 126 3.60 17.79 5.86
N MET A 127 3.37 16.50 6.10
CA MET A 127 4.39 15.58 6.61
C MET A 127 5.52 15.37 5.59
N GLY A 128 5.18 15.15 4.32
CA GLY A 128 6.17 14.99 3.24
C GLY A 128 7.07 16.22 3.09
N GLY A 129 6.48 17.41 3.13
CA GLY A 129 7.22 18.68 3.09
C GLY A 129 8.15 18.86 4.28
N ALA A 130 7.71 18.54 5.50
CA ALA A 130 8.57 18.61 6.68
C ALA A 130 9.75 17.64 6.60
N ILE A 131 9.52 16.40 6.16
CA ILE A 131 10.57 15.42 5.92
C ILE A 131 11.61 15.94 4.93
N GLN A 132 11.17 16.52 3.80
CA GLN A 132 12.07 17.10 2.79
C GLN A 132 12.90 18.27 3.34
N LYS A 133 12.26 19.24 4.03
CA LYS A 133 12.96 20.39 4.64
C LYS A 133 14.05 19.93 5.60
N VAL A 134 13.77 18.96 6.46
CA VAL A 134 14.76 18.40 7.39
C VAL A 134 15.88 17.71 6.64
N TRP A 135 15.57 16.90 5.63
CA TRP A 135 16.58 16.18 4.84
C TRP A 135 17.54 17.12 4.10
N HIS A 136 17.04 18.25 3.61
CA HIS A 136 17.84 19.26 2.93
C HIS A 136 18.53 20.25 3.88
N GLY A 137 18.34 20.12 5.19
CA GLY A 137 18.94 21.02 6.18
C GLY A 137 18.28 22.41 6.26
N GLU A 138 17.08 22.57 5.68
CA GLU A 138 16.32 23.82 5.65
C GLU A 138 15.58 24.09 6.97
N ALA A 139 15.35 23.06 7.78
CA ALA A 139 14.67 23.17 9.06
C ALA A 139 15.21 22.18 10.11
N LYS A 140 15.06 22.51 11.39
CA LYS A 140 15.22 21.57 12.51
C LYS A 140 13.97 20.69 12.63
N VAL A 141 14.15 19.46 13.13
CA VAL A 141 13.08 18.46 13.29
C VAL A 141 11.86 19.04 14.01
N ASP A 142 12.06 19.62 15.20
CA ASP A 142 10.94 20.12 16.02
C ASP A 142 10.15 21.24 15.32
N ALA A 143 10.86 22.17 14.65
CA ALA A 143 10.23 23.27 13.93
C ALA A 143 9.44 22.77 12.69
N ALA A 144 10.02 21.84 11.94
CA ALA A 144 9.37 21.25 10.78
C ALA A 144 8.12 20.43 11.17
N LEU A 145 8.20 19.68 12.27
CA LEU A 145 7.06 18.91 12.79
C LEU A 145 5.94 19.82 13.29
N ALA A 146 6.26 20.89 14.04
CA ALA A 146 5.26 21.83 14.52
C ALA A 146 4.53 22.55 13.36
N GLU A 147 5.26 22.91 12.30
CA GLU A 147 4.66 23.46 11.08
C GLU A 147 3.76 22.44 10.38
N ALA A 148 4.23 21.21 10.20
CA ALA A 148 3.46 20.15 9.57
C ALA A 148 2.17 19.84 10.34
N GLU A 149 2.22 19.79 11.68
CA GLU A 149 1.04 19.58 12.52
C GLU A 149 0.01 20.70 12.32
N LYS A 150 0.44 21.96 12.32
CA LYS A 150 -0.44 23.10 12.07
C LYS A 150 -1.14 22.99 10.71
N LEU A 151 -0.39 22.69 9.65
CA LEU A 151 -0.92 22.56 8.29
C LEU A 151 -1.85 21.35 8.13
N ALA A 152 -1.48 20.22 8.74
CA ALA A 152 -2.31 19.02 8.78
C ALA A 152 -3.66 19.30 9.47
N ASN A 153 -3.64 19.94 10.65
CA ASN A 153 -4.85 20.29 11.39
C ASN A 153 -5.73 21.28 10.62
N GLN A 154 -5.13 22.24 9.91
CA GLN A 154 -5.87 23.14 9.04
C GLN A 154 -6.59 22.37 7.91
N SER A 155 -5.90 21.46 7.23
CA SER A 155 -6.51 20.66 6.16
C SER A 155 -7.67 19.80 6.66
N LEU A 156 -7.53 19.19 7.86
CA LEU A 156 -8.60 18.44 8.50
C LEU A 156 -9.80 19.33 8.82
N ALA A 157 -9.57 20.54 9.34
CA ALA A 157 -10.65 21.47 9.70
C ALA A 157 -11.37 22.02 8.46
N GLU A 158 -10.65 22.28 7.37
CA GLU A 158 -11.24 22.74 6.10
C GLU A 158 -12.09 21.66 5.44
N ALA A 159 -11.62 20.41 5.43
CA ALA A 159 -12.34 19.30 4.84
C ALA A 159 -13.58 18.85 5.65
N ALA A 160 -13.71 19.30 6.90
CA ALA A 160 -14.86 19.03 7.76
C ALA A 160 -16.02 20.04 7.60
N LYS A 161 -15.82 21.12 6.82
CA LYS A 161 -16.85 22.12 6.51
C LYS A 161 -17.72 21.66 5.34
#